data_AF-A0A7C1NJ70-F1
#
_entry.id   AF-A0A7C1NJ70-F1
#
_cell.length_a   1.000
_cell.length_b   1.000
_cell.length_c   1.000
_cell.angle_alpha   90.00
_cell.angle_beta   90.00
_cell.angle_gamma   90.00
#
_symmetry.space_group_name_H-M   'P 1'
#
loop_
_entity.id
_entity.type
_entity.pdbx_description
1 polymer ?
#
loop_
_entity_poly.entity_id
_entity_poly.type
_entity_poly.pdbx_seq_one_letter_code
_entity_poly.pdbx_strand_id
1 'polypeptide(L)'
;MNVICDGKEAVKKKQSPAGLIIAEEKFRLLISSRTVELLSLSLYIKRQHQNKNCFTRPLLGDILSEGTKIEELLDGYGVRNNQRWYPFRELVATIKLFANVSYILLHLKHSVPTYNLMSIENDFLKATDEAFSCTCKILVSVVGSLLKQAEKLKIYLPEHIPGEKSFIEELPPGHLPIDRKSRKVSSAEETVVYLATAFLNLAAASSFLHIPHKERIENYRDYIPDPISEEKLRNLEYKFHNLQSLYDTHISDSNVESLDENLPVLRGHVSVIFHLLETATRSYPLLRTSCADIRK
;
A
#
# COMPACT_ATOMS: atom_id res chain seq x y z
N MET A 1 8.89 -36.27 -58.93
CA MET A 1 9.83 -35.24 -58.42
C MET A 1 9.78 -34.09 -59.41
N ASN A 2 9.28 -32.88 -59.14
CA ASN A 2 9.03 -32.17 -57.90
C ASN A 2 7.73 -31.35 -58.04
N VAL A 3 7.01 -31.26 -56.93
CA VAL A 3 5.93 -30.30 -56.66
C VAL A 3 6.58 -28.96 -56.31
N ILE A 4 6.18 -27.87 -56.96
CA ILE A 4 6.37 -26.52 -56.43
C ILE A 4 5.03 -25.79 -56.57
N CYS A 5 4.31 -25.74 -55.46
CA CYS A 5 3.25 -24.79 -55.20
C CYS A 5 3.89 -23.42 -54.95
N ASP A 6 3.33 -22.34 -55.50
CA ASP A 6 3.60 -21.00 -54.96
C ASP A 6 2.32 -20.18 -54.96
N GLY A 7 1.51 -20.43 -53.91
CA GLY A 7 0.38 -19.60 -53.54
C GLY A 7 0.90 -18.39 -52.78
N LYS A 8 0.80 -17.20 -53.40
CA LYS A 8 0.97 -15.94 -52.68
C LYS A 8 -0.29 -15.65 -51.86
N GLU A 9 -0.33 -16.17 -50.64
CA GLU A 9 -1.23 -15.65 -49.61
C GLU A 9 -0.75 -14.25 -49.19
N ALA A 10 -1.64 -13.27 -49.40
CA ALA A 10 -1.45 -11.92 -48.91
C ALA A 10 -1.47 -11.94 -47.37
N VAL A 11 -0.29 -11.81 -46.76
CA VAL A 11 -0.13 -11.57 -45.33
C VAL A 11 -0.87 -10.27 -44.96
N LYS A 12 -2.07 -10.40 -44.39
CA LYS A 12 -2.79 -9.29 -43.75
C LYS A 12 -1.89 -8.74 -42.64
N LYS A 13 -1.32 -7.56 -42.86
CA LYS A 13 -0.68 -6.75 -41.81
C LYS A 13 -1.67 -6.58 -40.66
N LYS A 14 -1.43 -7.25 -39.54
CA LYS A 14 -2.08 -6.95 -38.25
C LYS A 14 -1.73 -5.51 -37.90
N GLN A 15 -2.69 -4.60 -38.10
CA GLN A 15 -2.60 -3.23 -37.60
C GLN A 15 -2.49 -3.29 -36.07
N SER A 16 -1.53 -2.56 -35.51
CA SER A 16 -1.43 -2.38 -34.07
C SER A 16 -2.71 -1.68 -33.56
N PRO A 17 -3.25 -2.00 -32.37
CA PRO A 17 -4.55 -1.50 -31.92
C PRO A 17 -4.55 -0.05 -31.41
N ALA A 18 -3.44 0.68 -31.53
CA ALA A 18 -3.35 2.07 -31.12
C ALA A 18 -4.27 2.95 -32.00
N GLY A 19 -5.48 3.26 -31.50
CA GLY A 19 -6.43 4.18 -32.14
C GLY A 19 -7.86 3.65 -32.35
N LEU A 20 -8.18 2.40 -32.00
CA LEU A 20 -9.55 1.88 -32.11
C LEU A 20 -10.38 2.26 -30.88
N ILE A 21 -11.51 2.95 -31.09
CA ILE A 21 -12.48 3.27 -30.03
C ILE A 21 -13.29 2.01 -29.72
N ILE A 22 -13.26 1.55 -28.46
CA ILE A 22 -14.09 0.44 -27.99
C ILE A 22 -15.55 0.90 -27.86
N ALA A 23 -16.49 0.04 -28.27
CA ALA A 23 -17.90 0.27 -28.03
C ALA A 23 -18.21 0.23 -26.52
N GLU A 24 -18.93 1.23 -26.02
CA GLU A 24 -19.28 1.40 -24.60
C GLU A 24 -19.86 0.12 -23.97
N GLU A 25 -20.77 -0.55 -24.68
CA GLU A 25 -21.41 -1.77 -24.19
C GLU A 25 -20.41 -2.92 -24.00
N LYS A 26 -19.47 -3.07 -24.93
CA LYS A 26 -18.41 -4.08 -24.83
C LYS A 26 -17.48 -3.79 -23.66
N PHE A 27 -17.16 -2.52 -23.44
CA PHE A 27 -16.34 -2.11 -22.31
C PHE A 27 -17.07 -2.35 -20.97
N ARG A 28 -18.35 -1.98 -20.90
CA ARG A 28 -19.20 -2.22 -19.73
C ARG A 28 -19.30 -3.70 -19.36
N LEU A 29 -19.49 -4.58 -20.34
CA LEU A 29 -19.53 -6.03 -20.11
C LEU A 29 -18.19 -6.57 -19.60
N LEU A 30 -17.08 -6.10 -20.19
CA LEU A 30 -15.73 -6.46 -19.72
C LEU A 30 -15.54 -6.03 -18.27
N ILE A 31 -15.78 -4.76 -17.94
CA ILE A 31 -15.59 -4.25 -16.58
C ILE A 31 -16.51 -4.99 -15.61
N SER A 32 -17.78 -5.20 -15.96
CA SER A 32 -18.72 -5.93 -15.11
C SER A 32 -18.24 -7.33 -14.75
N SER A 33 -17.69 -8.07 -15.72
CA SER A 33 -17.13 -9.40 -15.47
C SER A 33 -15.87 -9.34 -14.60
N ARG A 34 -15.04 -8.31 -14.76
CA ARG A 34 -13.75 -8.22 -14.07
C ARG A 34 -13.89 -7.68 -12.65
N THR A 35 -14.89 -6.85 -12.36
CA THR A 35 -15.06 -6.19 -11.06
C THR A 35 -15.87 -6.99 -10.04
N VAL A 36 -16.33 -8.20 -10.38
CA VAL A 36 -17.17 -9.03 -9.51
C VAL A 36 -16.58 -9.13 -8.11
N GLU A 37 -15.32 -9.55 -7.98
CA GLU A 37 -14.69 -9.75 -6.66
C GLU A 37 -14.51 -8.43 -5.90
N LEU A 38 -14.03 -7.38 -6.56
CA LEU A 38 -13.89 -6.04 -5.95
C LEU A 38 -15.22 -5.53 -5.39
N LEU A 39 -16.32 -5.73 -6.12
CA LEU A 39 -17.65 -5.29 -5.73
C LEU A 39 -18.21 -6.18 -4.60
N SER A 40 -17.95 -7.48 -4.61
CA SER A 40 -18.31 -8.40 -3.53
C SER A 40 -17.63 -8.00 -2.21
N LEU A 41 -16.32 -7.71 -2.26
CA LEU A 41 -15.55 -7.20 -1.11
C LEU A 41 -16.05 -5.82 -0.66
N SER A 42 -16.38 -4.94 -1.60
CA SER A 42 -16.96 -3.62 -1.32
C SER A 42 -18.30 -3.70 -0.59
N LEU A 43 -19.16 -4.64 -1.00
CA LEU A 43 -20.44 -4.91 -0.33
C LEU A 43 -20.23 -5.48 1.07
N TYR A 44 -19.26 -6.40 1.23
CA TYR A 44 -18.89 -6.93 2.55
C TYR A 44 -18.45 -5.82 3.50
N ILE A 45 -17.52 -4.96 3.06
CA ILE A 45 -17.03 -3.82 3.85
C ILE A 45 -18.18 -2.88 4.24
N LYS A 46 -19.06 -2.55 3.29
CA LYS A 46 -20.23 -1.68 3.55
C LYS A 46 -21.17 -2.29 4.60
N ARG A 47 -21.33 -3.61 4.63
CA ARG A 47 -22.15 -4.32 5.63
C ARG A 47 -21.48 -4.34 7.01
N GLN A 48 -20.17 -4.60 7.08
CA GLN A 48 -19.45 -4.74 8.35
C GLN A 48 -19.25 -3.45 9.13
N HIS A 49 -19.33 -2.27 8.49
CA HIS A 49 -19.27 -0.97 9.19
C HIS A 49 -20.28 -0.86 10.36
N GLN A 50 -21.35 -1.65 10.35
CA GLN A 50 -22.35 -1.68 11.42
C GLN A 50 -21.86 -2.39 12.71
N ASN A 51 -20.78 -3.18 12.65
CA ASN A 51 -20.35 -4.11 13.70
C ASN A 51 -19.10 -3.68 14.51
N LYS A 52 -18.68 -2.40 14.43
CA LYS A 52 -17.60 -1.76 15.22
C LYS A 52 -16.17 -2.34 15.10
N ASN A 53 -15.95 -3.51 14.52
CA ASN A 53 -14.61 -4.04 14.27
C ASN A 53 -14.02 -3.45 12.97
N CYS A 54 -12.75 -3.02 13.03
CA CYS A 54 -11.99 -2.63 11.82
C CYS A 54 -11.66 -3.86 10.95
N PHE A 55 -11.12 -3.61 9.77
CA PHE A 55 -10.77 -4.64 8.79
C PHE A 55 -9.55 -5.48 9.21
N THR A 56 -9.47 -6.71 8.74
CA THR A 56 -8.36 -7.65 9.01
C THR A 56 -7.34 -7.64 7.89
N ARG A 57 -6.13 -8.18 8.13
CA ARG A 57 -5.09 -8.28 7.07
C ARG A 57 -5.56 -9.08 5.86
N PRO A 58 -6.24 -10.25 5.99
CA PRO A 58 -6.77 -10.97 4.84
C PRO A 58 -7.71 -10.13 3.97
N LEU A 59 -8.70 -9.46 4.57
CA LEU A 59 -9.63 -8.60 3.84
C LEU A 59 -8.93 -7.45 3.11
N LEU A 60 -8.00 -6.78 3.81
CA LEU A 60 -7.24 -5.67 3.24
C LEU A 60 -6.32 -6.14 2.10
N GLY A 61 -5.72 -7.32 2.21
CA GLY A 61 -4.91 -7.94 1.16
C GLY A 61 -5.73 -8.25 -0.10
N ASP A 62 -6.91 -8.84 0.08
CA ASP A 62 -7.78 -9.20 -1.04
C ASP A 62 -8.29 -7.97 -1.79
N ILE A 63 -8.80 -6.96 -1.06
CA ILE A 63 -9.29 -5.73 -1.72
C ILE A 63 -8.16 -4.91 -2.35
N LEU A 64 -6.96 -4.93 -1.78
CA LEU A 64 -5.76 -4.33 -2.39
C LEU A 64 -5.41 -5.01 -3.72
N SER A 65 -5.41 -6.34 -3.73
CA SER A 65 -5.15 -7.15 -4.92
C SER A 65 -6.16 -6.87 -6.03
N GLU A 66 -7.46 -6.89 -5.70
CA GLU A 66 -8.52 -6.56 -6.66
C GLU A 66 -8.42 -5.11 -7.15
N GLY A 67 -8.24 -4.15 -6.25
CA GLY A 67 -8.09 -2.74 -6.62
C GLY A 67 -6.93 -2.52 -7.60
N THR A 68 -5.79 -3.20 -7.39
CA THR A 68 -4.63 -3.15 -8.29
C THR A 68 -4.97 -3.65 -9.68
N LYS A 69 -5.56 -4.85 -9.78
CA LYS A 69 -5.91 -5.46 -11.07
C LYS A 69 -6.92 -4.62 -11.87
N ILE A 70 -7.91 -4.06 -11.19
CA ILE A 70 -8.95 -3.25 -11.84
C ILE A 70 -8.42 -1.90 -12.27
N GLU A 71 -7.60 -1.23 -11.46
CA GLU A 71 -6.99 0.04 -11.85
C GLU A 71 -6.09 -0.14 -13.09
N GLU A 72 -5.24 -1.17 -13.11
CA GLU A 72 -4.38 -1.48 -14.26
C GLU A 72 -5.22 -1.73 -15.53
N LEU A 73 -6.31 -2.51 -15.41
CA LEU A 73 -7.23 -2.75 -16.50
C LEU A 73 -7.84 -1.43 -17.02
N LEU A 74 -8.38 -0.59 -16.13
CA LEU A 74 -9.01 0.68 -16.51
C LEU A 74 -7.99 1.63 -17.17
N ASP A 75 -6.78 1.70 -16.64
CA ASP A 75 -5.69 2.52 -17.19
C ASP A 75 -5.26 2.00 -18.58
N GLY A 76 -5.23 0.68 -18.78
CA GLY A 76 -4.96 0.06 -20.09
C GLY A 76 -5.99 0.42 -21.18
N TYR A 77 -7.20 0.83 -20.81
CA TYR A 77 -8.23 1.34 -21.72
C TYR A 77 -8.29 2.87 -21.79
N GLY A 78 -7.34 3.57 -21.16
CA GLY A 78 -7.27 5.04 -21.23
C GLY A 78 -8.38 5.76 -20.46
N VAL A 79 -8.97 5.12 -19.44
CA VAL A 79 -10.10 5.67 -18.67
C VAL A 79 -9.79 7.03 -18.03
N ARG A 80 -8.51 7.35 -17.79
CA ARG A 80 -8.07 8.66 -17.30
C ARG A 80 -8.50 9.83 -18.19
N ASN A 81 -8.71 9.59 -19.48
CA ASN A 81 -9.16 10.60 -20.44
C ASN A 81 -10.67 10.51 -20.75
N ASN A 82 -11.42 9.66 -20.05
CA ASN A 82 -12.84 9.43 -20.28
C ASN A 82 -13.68 9.99 -19.12
N GLN A 83 -14.44 11.05 -19.38
CA GLN A 83 -15.24 11.74 -18.34
C GLN A 83 -16.24 10.82 -17.62
N ARG A 84 -16.80 9.82 -18.31
CA ARG A 84 -17.82 8.93 -17.76
C ARG A 84 -17.22 7.89 -16.81
N TRP A 85 -16.09 7.31 -17.17
CA TRP A 85 -15.45 6.21 -16.44
C TRP A 85 -14.39 6.67 -15.44
N TYR A 86 -13.86 7.88 -15.61
CA TYR A 86 -12.84 8.45 -14.73
C TYR A 86 -13.24 8.43 -13.23
N PRO A 87 -14.47 8.81 -12.82
CA PRO A 87 -14.86 8.75 -11.41
C PRO A 87 -14.80 7.34 -10.82
N PHE A 88 -15.14 6.31 -11.60
CA PHE A 88 -15.05 4.92 -11.14
C PHE A 88 -13.60 4.50 -10.93
N ARG A 89 -12.72 4.86 -11.88
CA ARG A 89 -11.27 4.60 -11.78
C ARG A 89 -10.63 5.28 -10.57
N GLU A 90 -10.98 6.54 -10.29
CA GLU A 90 -10.46 7.25 -9.12
C GLU A 90 -10.87 6.59 -7.80
N LEU A 91 -12.09 6.07 -7.71
CA LEU A 91 -12.55 5.33 -6.54
C LEU A 91 -11.80 4.00 -6.37
N VAL A 92 -11.54 3.27 -7.46
CA VAL A 92 -10.73 2.05 -7.43
C VAL A 92 -9.30 2.35 -6.95
N ALA A 93 -8.66 3.40 -7.50
CA ALA A 93 -7.32 3.82 -7.10
C ALA A 93 -7.27 4.24 -5.61
N THR A 94 -8.30 4.93 -5.14
CA THR A 94 -8.43 5.34 -3.74
C THR A 94 -8.62 4.14 -2.81
N ILE A 95 -9.44 3.16 -3.19
CA ILE A 95 -9.61 1.89 -2.44
C ILE A 95 -8.27 1.17 -2.33
N LYS A 96 -7.57 0.98 -3.45
CA LYS A 96 -6.26 0.33 -3.49
C LYS A 96 -5.28 1.00 -2.52
N LEU A 97 -5.21 2.34 -2.57
CA LEU A 97 -4.33 3.12 -1.73
C LEU A 97 -4.64 2.95 -0.24
N PHE A 98 -5.90 3.14 0.18
CA PHE A 98 -6.26 3.03 1.60
C PHE A 98 -6.25 1.60 2.11
N ALA A 99 -6.49 0.61 1.26
CA ALA A 99 -6.28 -0.79 1.61
C ALA A 99 -4.81 -1.05 1.94
N ASN A 100 -3.88 -0.54 1.13
CA ASN A 100 -2.44 -0.68 1.37
C ASN A 100 -2.00 0.03 2.66
N VAL A 101 -2.39 1.31 2.83
CA VAL A 101 -2.05 2.07 4.06
C VAL A 101 -2.61 1.37 5.30
N SER A 102 -3.86 0.92 5.26
CA SER A 102 -4.48 0.19 6.38
C SER A 102 -3.74 -1.12 6.68
N TYR A 103 -3.29 -1.83 5.65
CA TYR A 103 -2.53 -3.07 5.80
C TYR A 103 -1.20 -2.82 6.52
N ILE A 104 -0.48 -1.76 6.14
CA ILE A 104 0.80 -1.37 6.77
C ILE A 104 0.58 -0.94 8.23
N LEU A 105 -0.48 -0.18 8.53
CA LEU A 105 -0.80 0.21 9.91
C LEU A 105 -1.14 -1.01 10.78
N LEU A 106 -1.86 -1.98 10.25
CA LEU A 106 -2.17 -3.22 10.97
C LEU A 106 -0.91 -4.09 11.15
N HIS A 107 0.00 -4.10 10.18
CA HIS A 107 1.32 -4.69 10.33
C HIS A 107 2.10 -4.04 11.49
N LEU A 108 2.20 -2.71 11.50
CA LEU A 108 2.84 -1.95 12.59
C LEU A 108 2.23 -2.29 13.94
N LYS A 109 0.90 -2.26 14.06
CA LYS A 109 0.18 -2.60 15.29
C LYS A 109 0.59 -3.97 15.85
N HIS A 110 0.72 -4.97 14.98
CA HIS A 110 1.07 -6.33 15.40
C HIS A 110 2.58 -6.53 15.63
N SER A 111 3.43 -5.78 14.93
CA SER A 111 4.89 -5.97 14.97
C SER A 111 5.59 -5.10 16.01
N VAL A 112 5.08 -3.92 16.34
CA VAL A 112 5.68 -3.01 17.34
C VAL A 112 5.93 -3.67 18.70
N PRO A 113 5.01 -4.49 19.26
CA PRO A 113 5.25 -5.17 20.53
C PRO A 113 6.48 -6.11 20.52
N THR A 114 6.96 -6.56 19.36
CA THR A 114 8.12 -7.46 19.25
C THR A 114 9.43 -6.73 19.00
N TYR A 115 9.41 -5.42 18.75
CA TYR A 115 10.59 -4.63 18.38
C TYR A 115 11.36 -4.04 19.56
N ASN A 116 10.88 -4.19 20.80
CA ASN A 116 11.51 -3.66 22.02
C ASN A 116 11.95 -2.19 21.85
N LEU A 117 11.09 -1.38 21.22
CA LEU A 117 11.42 0.01 20.90
C LEU A 117 11.80 0.77 22.18
N MET A 118 12.79 1.64 22.06
CA MET A 118 13.11 2.59 23.12
C MET A 118 11.87 3.41 23.48
N SER A 119 11.78 3.83 24.75
CA SER A 119 10.69 4.69 25.20
C SER A 119 10.62 5.95 24.33
N ILE A 120 9.42 6.21 23.81
CA ILE A 120 9.08 7.38 23.02
C ILE A 120 8.05 8.19 23.81
N GLU A 121 8.10 9.53 23.67
CA GLU A 121 7.31 10.44 24.51
C GLU A 121 5.79 10.26 24.36
N ASN A 122 5.33 9.82 23.18
CA ASN A 122 3.91 9.68 22.84
C ASN A 122 3.49 8.21 22.71
N ASP A 123 2.20 7.94 22.96
CA ASP A 123 1.60 6.62 22.78
C ASP A 123 1.44 6.28 21.29
N PHE A 124 2.50 5.69 20.72
CA PHE A 124 2.55 5.31 19.31
C PHE A 124 1.53 4.25 18.92
N LEU A 125 1.25 3.28 19.80
CA LEU A 125 0.27 2.24 19.52
C LEU A 125 -1.13 2.84 19.43
N LYS A 126 -1.48 3.76 20.34
CA LYS A 126 -2.73 4.50 20.27
C LYS A 126 -2.82 5.36 19.01
N ALA A 127 -1.75 6.10 18.66
CA ALA A 127 -1.72 6.90 17.43
C ALA A 127 -1.88 6.03 16.17
N THR A 128 -1.26 4.84 16.15
CA THR A 128 -1.39 3.86 15.07
C THR A 128 -2.84 3.36 14.97
N ASP A 129 -3.48 3.07 16.10
CA ASP A 129 -4.89 2.65 16.16
C ASP A 129 -5.86 3.73 15.69
N GLU A 130 -5.62 4.99 16.07
CA GLU A 130 -6.41 6.13 15.63
C GLU A 130 -6.27 6.35 14.11
N ALA A 131 -5.04 6.29 13.59
CA ALA A 131 -4.77 6.37 12.15
C ALA A 131 -5.47 5.23 11.40
N PHE A 132 -5.38 4.01 11.91
CA PHE A 132 -6.03 2.83 11.32
C PHE A 132 -7.57 2.93 11.33
N SER A 133 -8.16 3.41 12.43
CA SER A 133 -9.60 3.67 12.48
C SER A 133 -10.03 4.72 11.46
N CYS A 134 -9.21 5.76 11.26
CA CYS A 134 -9.44 6.77 10.24
C CYS A 134 -9.44 6.17 8.83
N THR A 135 -8.44 5.35 8.48
CA THR A 135 -8.36 4.72 7.16
C THR A 135 -9.50 3.74 6.92
N CYS A 136 -9.94 2.99 7.94
CA CYS A 136 -11.15 2.14 7.86
C CYS A 136 -12.40 2.97 7.48
N LYS A 137 -12.62 4.12 8.13
CA LYS A 137 -13.76 5.01 7.82
C LYS A 137 -13.72 5.53 6.40
N ILE A 138 -12.53 5.93 5.93
CA ILE A 138 -12.34 6.38 4.55
C ILE A 138 -12.67 5.25 3.58
N LEU A 139 -12.15 4.05 3.81
CA LEU A 139 -12.40 2.90 2.94
C LEU A 139 -13.90 2.59 2.84
N VAL A 140 -14.65 2.60 3.95
CA VAL A 140 -16.13 2.44 3.96
C VAL A 140 -16.81 3.48 3.07
N SER A 141 -16.43 4.75 3.21
CA SER A 141 -16.99 5.84 2.41
C SER A 141 -16.72 5.65 0.91
N VAL A 142 -15.49 5.29 0.57
CA VAL A 142 -15.05 5.14 -0.83
C VAL A 142 -15.69 3.92 -1.48
N VAL A 143 -15.78 2.77 -0.80
CA VAL A 143 -16.50 1.60 -1.35
C VAL A 143 -17.99 1.89 -1.52
N GLY A 144 -18.60 2.64 -0.60
CA GLY A 144 -19.99 3.09 -0.74
C GLY A 144 -20.19 3.98 -1.99
N SER A 145 -19.21 4.81 -2.29
CA SER A 145 -19.19 5.65 -3.50
C SER A 145 -18.92 4.83 -4.76
N LEU A 146 -18.04 3.83 -4.70
CA LEU A 146 -17.75 2.90 -5.81
C LEU A 146 -19.02 2.18 -6.24
N LEU A 147 -19.78 1.63 -5.28
CA LEU A 147 -21.02 0.91 -5.55
C LEU A 147 -22.06 1.83 -6.24
N LYS A 148 -22.20 3.07 -5.79
CA LYS A 148 -23.07 4.07 -6.45
C LYS A 148 -22.60 4.39 -7.89
N GLN A 149 -21.29 4.44 -8.12
CA GLN A 149 -20.76 4.66 -9.48
C GLN A 149 -20.94 3.43 -10.37
N ALA A 150 -20.80 2.22 -9.83
CA ALA A 150 -21.09 0.98 -10.53
C ALA A 150 -22.54 0.96 -11.03
N GLU A 151 -23.50 1.32 -10.18
CA GLU A 151 -24.92 1.46 -10.56
C GLU A 151 -25.13 2.48 -11.70
N LYS A 152 -24.52 3.66 -11.61
CA LYS A 152 -24.59 4.70 -12.67
C LYS A 152 -24.02 4.22 -14.01
N LEU A 153 -22.94 3.46 -13.96
CA LEU A 153 -22.31 2.85 -15.13
C LEU A 153 -23.06 1.60 -15.63
N LYS A 154 -24.12 1.18 -14.93
CA LYS A 154 -24.86 -0.05 -15.19
C LYS A 154 -23.95 -1.28 -15.16
N ILE A 155 -22.96 -1.28 -14.27
CA ILE A 155 -22.17 -2.45 -13.90
C ILE A 155 -23.01 -3.33 -12.98
N TYR A 156 -23.05 -4.63 -13.26
CA TYR A 156 -23.81 -5.58 -12.43
C TYR A 156 -23.15 -5.73 -11.07
N LEU A 157 -23.94 -5.59 -10.00
CA LEU A 157 -23.50 -5.90 -8.65
C LEU A 157 -23.62 -7.42 -8.41
N PRO A 158 -22.63 -8.03 -7.74
CA PRO A 158 -22.68 -9.46 -7.44
C PRO A 158 -23.75 -9.77 -6.38
N GLU A 159 -24.40 -10.93 -6.55
CA GLU A 159 -25.40 -11.42 -5.59
C GLU A 159 -24.74 -12.07 -4.36
N HIS A 160 -23.58 -12.70 -4.55
CA HIS A 160 -22.85 -13.37 -3.49
C HIS A 160 -21.91 -12.39 -2.77
N ILE A 161 -22.14 -12.21 -1.47
CA ILE A 161 -21.23 -11.49 -0.57
C ILE A 161 -20.50 -12.52 0.29
N PRO A 162 -19.17 -12.40 0.49
CA PRO A 162 -18.43 -13.28 1.39
C PRO A 162 -19.07 -13.39 2.78
N GLY A 163 -18.95 -14.57 3.40
CA GLY A 163 -19.48 -14.82 4.74
C GLY A 163 -18.66 -14.12 5.82
N GLU A 164 -19.23 -13.98 7.02
CA GLU A 164 -18.54 -13.33 8.16
C GLU A 164 -17.22 -14.02 8.52
N LYS A 165 -17.12 -15.33 8.28
CA LYS A 165 -15.91 -16.13 8.57
C LYS A 165 -14.81 -16.01 7.51
N SER A 166 -15.07 -15.41 6.36
CA SER A 166 -14.13 -15.39 5.23
C SER A 166 -12.83 -14.64 5.54
N PHE A 167 -12.86 -13.70 6.49
CA PHE A 167 -11.72 -12.84 6.79
C PHE A 167 -11.37 -12.81 8.29
N ILE A 168 -11.73 -13.85 9.04
CA ILE A 168 -11.34 -13.98 10.44
C ILE A 168 -9.81 -14.06 10.54
N GLU A 169 -9.25 -13.32 11.49
CA GLU A 169 -7.83 -13.31 11.79
C GLU A 169 -7.63 -13.64 13.28
N GLU A 170 -7.57 -14.93 13.60
CA GLU A 170 -7.27 -15.42 14.94
C GLU A 170 -5.75 -15.60 15.09
N LEU A 171 -5.12 -14.77 15.94
CA LEU A 171 -3.68 -14.77 16.17
C LEU A 171 -3.39 -15.19 17.62
N PRO A 172 -3.11 -16.48 17.90
CA PRO A 172 -2.71 -16.90 19.23
C PRO A 172 -1.34 -16.29 19.61
N PRO A 173 -1.12 -15.95 20.89
CA PRO A 173 0.17 -15.43 21.34
C PRO A 173 1.25 -16.51 21.30
N GLY A 174 2.50 -16.10 21.05
CA GLY A 174 3.67 -16.97 21.11
C GLY A 174 4.58 -16.85 19.88
N HIS A 175 5.66 -17.61 19.90
CA HIS A 175 6.58 -17.78 18.77
C HIS A 175 7.03 -19.24 18.72
N LEU A 176 7.46 -19.70 17.54
CA LEU A 176 8.09 -21.01 17.41
C LEU A 176 9.48 -21.01 18.09
N PRO A 177 9.99 -22.17 18.54
CA PRO A 177 11.34 -22.28 19.07
C PRO A 177 12.40 -21.71 18.12
N ILE A 178 13.41 -21.01 18.67
CA ILE A 178 14.55 -20.50 17.91
C ILE A 178 15.60 -21.62 17.77
N ASP A 179 15.34 -22.58 16.89
CA ASP A 179 16.16 -23.78 16.70
C ASP A 179 17.01 -23.75 15.41
N ARG A 180 16.93 -22.65 14.65
CA ARG A 180 17.76 -22.42 13.48
C ARG A 180 19.20 -22.07 13.88
N LYS A 181 20.18 -22.76 13.27
CA LYS A 181 21.60 -22.48 13.52
C LYS A 181 21.97 -21.07 13.07
N SER A 182 22.62 -20.32 13.96
CA SER A 182 23.13 -18.99 13.65
C SER A 182 24.27 -19.04 12.62
N ARG A 183 24.34 -18.00 11.80
CA ARG A 183 25.41 -17.81 10.81
C ARG A 183 26.64 -17.21 11.50
N LYS A 184 27.82 -17.72 11.15
CA LYS A 184 29.09 -17.03 11.45
C LYS A 184 29.37 -16.05 10.33
N VAL A 185 29.36 -14.77 10.66
CA VAL A 185 29.61 -13.69 9.69
C VAL A 185 30.97 -13.05 10.00
N SER A 186 31.88 -13.06 9.04
CA SER A 186 33.11 -12.24 9.09
C SER A 186 32.73 -10.78 8.87
N SER A 187 33.36 -9.84 9.60
CA SER A 187 33.16 -8.37 9.51
C SER A 187 31.76 -7.83 9.90
N ALA A 188 31.01 -8.58 10.71
CA ALA A 188 29.74 -8.10 11.27
C ALA A 188 29.90 -6.78 12.08
N GLU A 189 31.00 -6.61 12.80
CA GLU A 189 31.30 -5.39 13.59
C GLU A 189 31.38 -4.12 12.71
N GLU A 190 32.10 -4.18 11.58
CA GLU A 190 32.18 -3.06 10.63
C GLU A 190 30.79 -2.71 10.06
N THR A 191 29.99 -3.75 9.78
CA THR A 191 28.61 -3.58 9.29
C THR A 191 27.73 -2.91 10.34
N VAL A 192 27.87 -3.26 11.62
CA VAL A 192 27.14 -2.62 12.73
C VAL A 192 27.49 -1.14 12.83
N VAL A 193 28.78 -0.78 12.81
CA VAL A 193 29.22 0.62 12.86
C VAL A 193 28.67 1.41 11.68
N TYR A 194 28.71 0.84 10.48
CA TYR A 194 28.13 1.45 9.29
C TYR A 194 26.61 1.65 9.43
N LEU A 195 25.87 0.62 9.88
CA LEU A 195 24.42 0.67 10.10
C LEU A 195 24.03 1.80 11.07
N ALA A 196 24.70 1.88 12.22
CA ALA A 196 24.44 2.92 13.22
C ALA A 196 24.73 4.33 12.67
N THR A 197 25.86 4.48 11.97
CA THR A 197 26.25 5.77 11.34
C THR A 197 25.24 6.19 10.27
N ALA A 198 24.86 5.25 9.40
CA ALA A 198 23.87 5.49 8.36
C ALA A 198 22.51 5.88 8.96
N PHE A 199 22.06 5.19 10.01
CA PHE A 199 20.82 5.52 10.73
C PHE A 199 20.82 6.97 11.25
N LEU A 200 21.89 7.38 11.94
CA LEU A 200 22.02 8.74 12.48
C LEU A 200 22.02 9.80 11.37
N ASN A 201 22.72 9.54 10.26
CA ASN A 201 22.73 10.43 9.10
C ASN A 201 21.33 10.56 8.46
N LEU A 202 20.57 9.46 8.38
CA LEU A 202 19.20 9.47 7.88
C LEU A 202 18.26 10.24 8.82
N ALA A 203 18.40 10.08 10.13
CA ALA A 203 17.64 10.83 11.12
C ALA A 203 17.92 12.34 11.05
N ALA A 204 19.17 12.74 10.78
CA ALA A 204 19.50 14.15 10.54
C ALA A 204 18.88 14.67 9.22
N ALA A 205 18.95 13.87 8.16
CA ALA A 205 18.38 14.21 6.85
C ALA A 205 16.85 14.27 6.84
N SER A 206 16.16 13.61 7.78
CA SER A 206 14.70 13.64 7.93
C SER A 206 14.17 14.82 8.75
N SER A 207 15.03 15.76 9.15
CA SER A 207 14.66 16.93 9.97
C SER A 207 13.52 17.79 9.40
N PHE A 208 13.29 17.77 8.09
CA PHE A 208 12.15 18.47 7.46
C PHE A 208 10.78 17.89 7.90
N LEU A 209 10.74 16.64 8.35
CA LEU A 209 9.54 16.01 8.93
C LEU A 209 9.24 16.52 10.35
N HIS A 210 10.19 17.20 11.01
CA HIS A 210 9.99 17.77 12.35
C HIS A 210 9.35 19.17 12.32
N ILE A 211 9.35 19.84 11.15
CA ILE A 211 8.79 21.20 11.01
C ILE A 211 7.29 21.24 11.32
N PRO A 212 6.45 20.30 10.83
CA PRO A 212 5.03 20.26 11.18
C PRO A 212 4.77 20.06 12.68
N HIS A 213 5.71 19.50 13.46
CA HIS A 213 5.50 19.28 14.89
C HIS A 213 5.81 20.54 15.75
N LYS A 214 6.57 21.50 15.23
CA LYS A 214 6.98 22.70 15.98
C LYS A 214 6.00 23.86 15.85
N GLU A 215 5.29 23.92 14.75
CA GLU A 215 4.23 24.90 14.48
C GLU A 215 2.90 24.16 14.56
N ARG A 216 1.96 24.64 15.37
CA ARG A 216 0.63 24.02 15.51
C ARG A 216 0.04 23.83 14.11
N ILE A 217 -0.11 22.59 13.65
CA ILE A 217 -0.56 22.32 12.29
C ILE A 217 -2.01 22.79 12.14
N GLU A 218 -2.19 24.00 11.64
CA GLU A 218 -3.52 24.50 11.28
C GLU A 218 -3.98 23.86 9.95
N ASN A 219 -3.04 23.61 9.03
CA ASN A 219 -3.34 23.00 7.73
C ASN A 219 -2.14 22.26 7.10
N TYR A 220 -2.24 20.93 6.97
CA TYR A 220 -1.21 20.10 6.32
C TYR A 220 -0.94 20.48 4.85
N ARG A 221 -1.88 21.18 4.20
CA ARG A 221 -1.76 21.60 2.79
C ARG A 221 -0.63 22.59 2.56
N ASP A 222 -0.26 23.37 3.56
CA ASP A 222 0.75 24.42 3.42
C ASP A 222 2.17 23.83 3.31
N TYR A 223 2.31 22.55 3.67
CA TYR A 223 3.56 21.81 3.65
C TYR A 223 3.75 20.93 2.41
N ILE A 224 2.77 20.96 1.48
CA ILE A 224 2.75 20.16 0.26
C ILE A 224 2.69 21.10 -0.95
N PRO A 225 3.64 21.04 -1.90
CA PRO A 225 4.69 20.03 -2.03
C PRO A 225 6.01 20.38 -1.31
N ASP A 226 6.11 21.50 -0.60
CA ASP A 226 7.33 21.87 0.14
C ASP A 226 6.96 22.34 1.56
N PRO A 227 7.65 21.88 2.62
CA PRO A 227 8.85 21.05 2.61
C PRO A 227 8.61 19.56 2.31
N ILE A 228 7.38 19.05 2.30
CA ILE A 228 7.06 17.63 2.12
C ILE A 228 6.68 17.35 0.66
N SER A 229 7.56 16.68 -0.08
CA SER A 229 7.32 16.24 -1.45
C SER A 229 7.31 14.71 -1.59
N GLU A 230 6.63 14.20 -2.62
CA GLU A 230 6.65 12.78 -2.98
C GLU A 230 8.09 12.28 -3.18
N GLU A 231 8.92 13.09 -3.84
CA GLU A 231 10.32 12.78 -4.10
C GLU A 231 11.12 12.62 -2.80
N LYS A 232 10.98 13.57 -1.86
CA LYS A 232 11.69 13.52 -0.57
C LYS A 232 11.23 12.33 0.27
N LEU A 233 9.91 12.06 0.32
CA LEU A 233 9.36 10.90 1.03
C LEU A 233 9.88 9.58 0.45
N ARG A 234 9.80 9.43 -0.87
CA ARG A 234 10.26 8.21 -1.57
C ARG A 234 11.76 7.99 -1.45
N ASN A 235 12.54 9.07 -1.42
CA ASN A 235 13.99 9.00 -1.19
C ASN A 235 14.32 8.49 0.23
N LEU A 236 13.63 8.98 1.26
CA LEU A 236 13.80 8.50 2.62
C LEU A 236 13.32 7.06 2.78
N GLU A 237 12.14 6.72 2.25
CA GLU A 237 11.58 5.36 2.27
C GLU A 237 12.59 4.36 1.71
N TYR A 238 13.14 4.65 0.53
CA TYR A 238 14.16 3.81 -0.11
C TYR A 238 15.41 3.65 0.76
N LYS A 239 15.89 4.72 1.40
CA LYS A 239 17.09 4.68 2.25
C LYS A 239 16.87 3.84 3.53
N PHE A 240 15.72 3.96 4.17
CA PHE A 240 15.38 3.14 5.34
C PHE A 240 15.13 1.67 4.95
N HIS A 241 14.50 1.41 3.80
CA HIS A 241 14.37 0.06 3.26
C HIS A 241 15.74 -0.59 3.00
N ASN A 242 16.69 0.14 2.41
CA ASN A 242 18.05 -0.34 2.20
C ASN A 242 18.76 -0.64 3.52
N LEU A 243 18.56 0.20 4.53
CA LEU A 243 19.14 -0.01 5.86
C LEU A 243 18.60 -1.28 6.52
N GLN A 244 17.28 -1.52 6.41
CA GLN A 244 16.64 -2.76 6.86
C GLN A 244 17.19 -3.97 6.11
N SER A 245 17.28 -3.87 4.78
CA SER A 245 17.81 -4.95 3.93
C SER A 245 19.26 -5.30 4.26
N LEU A 246 20.09 -4.29 4.56
CA LEU A 246 21.48 -4.48 4.97
C LEU A 246 21.56 -5.22 6.31
N TYR A 247 20.74 -4.82 7.28
CA TYR A 247 20.63 -5.52 8.56
C TYR A 247 20.20 -6.97 8.36
N ASP A 248 19.09 -7.21 7.66
CA ASP A 248 18.52 -8.55 7.47
C ASP A 248 19.51 -9.47 6.70
N THR A 249 20.30 -8.91 5.78
CA THR A 249 21.30 -9.68 5.01
C THR A 249 22.52 -10.05 5.84
N HIS A 250 23.09 -9.10 6.58
CA HIS A 250 24.43 -9.22 7.16
C HIS A 250 24.46 -9.44 8.68
N ILE A 251 23.41 -9.03 9.40
CA ILE A 251 23.35 -9.08 10.87
C ILE A 251 22.33 -10.09 11.37
N SER A 252 21.15 -10.17 10.74
CA SER A 252 20.08 -11.06 11.23
C SER A 252 20.51 -12.54 11.25
N ASP A 253 20.10 -13.28 12.28
CA ASP A 253 20.46 -14.67 12.54
C ASP A 253 21.99 -14.89 12.70
N SER A 254 22.77 -13.85 12.98
CA SER A 254 24.21 -13.97 13.23
C SER A 254 24.52 -14.13 14.71
N ASN A 255 25.73 -14.62 15.00
CA ASN A 255 26.25 -14.62 16.38
C ASN A 255 26.37 -13.20 16.97
N VAL A 256 26.53 -12.16 16.15
CA VAL A 256 26.64 -10.77 16.63
C VAL A 256 25.31 -10.23 17.12
N GLU A 257 24.21 -10.53 16.42
CA GLU A 257 22.86 -10.16 16.85
C GLU A 257 22.51 -10.76 18.22
N SER A 258 22.96 -11.99 18.50
CA SER A 258 22.74 -12.62 19.81
C SER A 258 23.59 -12.05 20.95
N LEU A 259 24.65 -11.29 20.63
CA LEU A 259 25.59 -10.73 21.62
C LEU A 259 25.28 -9.27 21.97
N ASP A 260 24.54 -8.54 21.13
CA ASP A 260 24.16 -7.14 21.36
C ASP A 260 22.65 -6.97 21.24
N GLU A 261 22.00 -6.82 22.41
CA GLU A 261 20.56 -6.63 22.53
C GLU A 261 20.06 -5.33 21.87
N ASN A 262 20.95 -4.37 21.58
CA ASN A 262 20.57 -3.12 20.91
C ASN A 262 20.37 -3.28 19.39
N LEU A 263 20.91 -4.34 18.78
CA LEU A 263 20.79 -4.56 17.34
C LEU A 263 19.34 -4.85 16.92
N PRO A 264 18.60 -5.76 17.59
CA PRO A 264 17.17 -5.92 17.35
C PRO A 264 16.36 -4.63 17.58
N VAL A 265 16.74 -3.80 18.56
CA VAL A 265 16.09 -2.52 18.85
C VAL A 265 16.30 -1.52 17.71
N LEU A 266 17.54 -1.38 17.22
CA LEU A 266 17.87 -0.56 16.06
C LEU A 266 17.07 -1.01 14.84
N ARG A 267 17.05 -2.33 14.56
CA ARG A 267 16.26 -2.92 13.47
C ARG A 267 14.77 -2.61 13.63
N GLY A 268 14.25 -2.68 14.86
CA GLY A 268 12.89 -2.29 15.21
C GLY A 268 12.56 -0.86 14.79
N HIS A 269 13.41 0.11 15.17
CA HIS A 269 13.26 1.52 14.77
C HIS A 269 13.32 1.70 13.26
N VAL A 270 14.28 1.05 12.59
CA VAL A 270 14.40 1.10 11.12
C VAL A 270 13.12 0.60 10.45
N SER A 271 12.58 -0.53 10.89
CA SER A 271 11.35 -1.12 10.35
C SER A 271 10.15 -0.19 10.53
N VAL A 272 9.97 0.37 11.73
CA VAL A 272 8.87 1.29 12.01
C VAL A 272 8.95 2.53 11.13
N ILE A 273 10.12 3.17 11.06
CA ILE A 273 10.31 4.38 10.24
C ILE A 273 10.08 4.08 8.77
N PHE A 274 10.60 2.95 8.27
CA PHE A 274 10.37 2.50 6.90
C PHE A 274 8.87 2.39 6.59
N HIS A 275 8.11 1.68 7.42
CA HIS A 275 6.68 1.49 7.19
C HIS A 275 5.87 2.77 7.34
N LEU A 276 6.24 3.67 8.25
CA LEU A 276 5.61 5.01 8.34
C LEU A 276 5.87 5.82 7.06
N LEU A 277 7.11 5.84 6.56
CA LEU A 277 7.45 6.49 5.31
C LEU A 277 6.68 5.87 4.13
N GLU A 278 6.53 4.54 4.11
CA GLU A 278 5.70 3.87 3.13
C GLU A 278 4.26 4.37 3.18
N THR A 279 3.62 4.45 4.36
CA THR A 279 2.26 5.00 4.46
C THR A 279 2.15 6.44 3.94
N ALA A 280 3.14 7.29 4.23
CA ALA A 280 3.20 8.67 3.79
C ALA A 280 3.37 8.78 2.26
N THR A 281 4.31 8.03 1.67
CA THR A 281 4.52 8.00 0.22
C THR A 281 3.28 7.50 -0.51
N ARG A 282 2.64 6.44 -0.02
CA ARG A 282 1.44 5.87 -0.67
C ARG A 282 0.25 6.84 -0.64
N SER A 283 0.09 7.60 0.44
CA SER A 283 -1.03 8.54 0.60
C SER A 283 -0.81 9.91 -0.06
N TYR A 284 0.43 10.25 -0.39
CA TYR A 284 0.81 11.54 -0.96
C TYR A 284 -0.01 11.97 -2.21
N PRO A 285 -0.31 11.10 -3.21
CA PRO A 285 -1.05 11.50 -4.39
C PRO A 285 -2.44 12.10 -4.08
N LEU A 286 -3.13 11.61 -3.04
CA LEU A 286 -4.43 12.12 -2.61
C LEU A 286 -4.33 13.47 -1.89
N LEU A 287 -3.26 13.65 -1.11
CA LEU A 287 -2.98 14.93 -0.47
C LEU A 287 -2.73 16.01 -1.53
N ARG A 288 -2.01 15.66 -2.60
CA ARG A 288 -1.72 16.56 -3.71
C ARG A 288 -2.97 16.96 -4.50
N THR A 289 -3.84 16.01 -4.86
CA THR A 289 -5.06 16.32 -5.65
C THR A 289 -6.05 17.17 -4.86
N SER A 290 -6.25 16.90 -3.57
CA SER A 290 -7.08 17.75 -2.69
C SER A 290 -6.57 19.19 -2.56
N CYS A 291 -5.26 19.41 -2.69
CA CYS A 291 -4.67 20.76 -2.66
C CYS A 291 -4.79 21.50 -4.00
N ALA A 292 -4.75 20.77 -5.12
CA ALA A 292 -4.77 21.36 -6.46
C ALA A 292 -6.16 21.90 -6.86
N ASP A 293 -7.24 21.26 -6.39
CA ASP A 293 -8.62 21.61 -6.75
C ASP A 293 -9.16 22.88 -6.07
N ILE A 294 -8.41 23.50 -5.15
CA ILE A 294 -8.82 24.71 -4.41
C ILE A 294 -8.01 25.95 -4.82
N ARG A 295 -6.92 25.78 -5.59
CA ARG A 295 -6.11 26.88 -6.14
C ARG A 295 -6.55 27.31 -7.56
N LYS A 296 -7.77 26.92 -7.97
CA LYS A 296 -8.47 27.41 -9.17
C LYS A 296 -9.78 28.03 -8.73
#